data_AF-A0A961M0T1-F1
#
_entry.id   AF-A0A961M0T1-F1
#
_cell.length_a   1.000
_cell.length_b   1.000
_cell.length_c   1.000
_cell.angle_alpha   90.00
_cell.angle_beta   90.00
_cell.angle_gamma   90.00
#
_symmetry.space_group_name_H-M   'P 1'
#
loop_
_entity.id
_entity.type
_entity.pdbx_description
1 polymer ?
#
loop_
_entity_poly.entity_id
_entity_poly.type
_entity_poly.pdbx_seq_one_letter_code
_entity_poly.pdbx_strand_id
1 'polypeptide(L)'
;MIFKKSLDAEIAEIFAAGDTVASAKVTEILEKAADELDGLERAAKAARLKALDPVLGPDEARTAHMAMGEAQFAVDRRSAAIVKLRELETAREEAEADAKRRSTYEEARQLRDVAATLIKAKYPGIQRDLMEIIGKIAVAYGAVSHVNRDLPKGVEHLHHAEAVAFDYLNNSRERPIGYMPARIAEMMIPDLGNWAVPAWPPNWNALSGRPNDDQLAGKLALHRDRGKGRK
;
A
#
# COMPACT_ATOMS: atom_id res chain seq x y z
N MET A 1 10.74 -23.29 45.52
CA MET A 1 10.01 -22.04 45.84
C MET A 1 10.38 -21.02 44.78
N ILE A 2 9.42 -20.58 43.95
CA ILE A 2 9.66 -19.51 42.98
C ILE A 2 9.40 -18.20 43.75
N PHE A 3 10.44 -17.42 43.99
CA PHE A 3 10.26 -16.08 44.57
C PHE A 3 9.55 -15.21 43.53
N LYS A 4 8.27 -14.90 43.78
CA LYS A 4 7.52 -13.96 42.96
C LYS A 4 8.16 -12.58 43.15
N LYS A 5 8.66 -12.01 42.06
CA LYS A 5 9.27 -10.68 42.04
C LYS A 5 8.21 -9.63 42.43
N SER A 6 8.63 -8.58 43.15
CA SER A 6 7.71 -7.49 43.53
C SER A 6 7.37 -6.63 42.32
N LEU A 7 6.15 -6.09 42.29
CA LEU A 7 5.71 -5.22 41.19
C LEU A 7 6.61 -3.97 41.07
N ASP A 8 7.08 -3.43 42.18
CA ASP A 8 8.06 -2.32 42.18
C ASP A 8 9.35 -2.66 41.44
N ALA A 9 9.86 -3.89 41.61
CA ALA A 9 11.05 -4.33 40.92
C ALA A 9 10.76 -4.62 39.43
N GLU A 10 9.54 -5.02 39.06
CA GLU A 10 9.09 -5.11 37.66
C GLU A 10 9.03 -3.72 37.02
N ILE A 11 8.39 -2.74 37.66
CA ILE A 11 8.32 -1.36 37.16
C ILE A 11 9.70 -0.74 37.00
N ALA A 12 10.59 -0.92 37.98
CA ALA A 12 11.96 -0.43 37.89
C ALA A 12 12.71 -1.02 36.67
N GLU A 13 12.52 -2.30 36.39
CA GLU A 13 13.10 -2.95 35.20
C GLU A 13 12.50 -2.42 33.91
N ILE A 14 11.20 -2.15 33.85
CA ILE A 14 10.56 -1.54 32.68
C ILE A 14 11.19 -0.18 32.38
N PHE A 15 11.35 0.67 33.40
CA PHE A 15 11.99 1.97 33.20
C PHE A 15 13.49 1.86 32.88
N ALA A 16 14.19 0.87 33.42
CA ALA A 16 15.59 0.61 33.09
C ALA A 16 15.77 0.11 31.65
N ALA A 17 14.83 -0.69 31.14
CA ALA A 17 14.80 -1.14 29.75
C ALA A 17 14.47 0.01 28.77
N GLY A 18 13.64 0.97 29.20
CA GLY A 18 13.35 2.20 28.46
C GLY A 18 12.85 1.91 27.05
N ASP A 19 13.63 2.25 26.04
CA ASP A 19 13.22 2.12 24.64
C ASP A 19 13.15 0.68 24.12
N THR A 20 13.76 -0.29 24.82
CA THR A 20 13.83 -1.68 24.37
C THR A 20 12.64 -2.53 24.81
N VAL A 21 11.76 -2.00 25.66
CA VAL A 21 10.56 -2.73 26.10
C VAL A 21 9.43 -2.58 25.09
N ALA A 22 8.74 -3.69 24.80
CA ALA A 22 7.57 -3.67 23.94
C ALA A 22 6.39 -2.97 24.62
N SER A 23 5.59 -2.21 23.86
CA SER A 23 4.39 -1.50 24.33
C SER A 23 3.46 -2.41 25.14
N ALA A 24 3.16 -3.60 24.60
CA ALA A 24 2.32 -4.60 25.25
C ALA A 24 2.81 -5.04 26.65
N LYS A 25 4.13 -5.05 26.87
CA LYS A 25 4.69 -5.36 28.19
C LYS A 25 4.49 -4.21 29.17
N VAL A 26 4.56 -2.96 28.70
CA VAL A 26 4.24 -1.77 29.50
C VAL A 26 2.76 -1.79 29.89
N THR A 27 1.85 -2.11 28.96
CA THR A 27 0.41 -2.26 29.22
C THR A 27 0.13 -3.29 30.32
N GLU A 28 0.74 -4.48 30.24
CA GLU A 28 0.57 -5.53 31.26
C GLU A 28 0.98 -5.06 32.67
N ILE A 29 2.09 -4.31 32.76
CA ILE A 29 2.59 -3.78 34.04
C ILE A 29 1.71 -2.63 34.53
N LEU A 30 1.18 -1.82 33.62
CA LEU A 30 0.25 -0.74 33.93
C LEU A 30 -1.06 -1.26 34.52
N GLU A 31 -1.62 -2.33 33.95
CA GLU A 31 -2.82 -2.99 34.47
C GLU A 31 -2.59 -3.51 35.89
N LYS A 32 -1.49 -4.24 36.12
CA LYS A 32 -1.11 -4.71 37.46
C LYS A 32 -0.92 -3.56 38.46
N ALA A 33 -0.33 -2.45 38.00
CA ALA A 33 -0.10 -1.28 38.84
C ALA A 33 -1.40 -0.57 39.23
N ALA A 34 -2.37 -0.51 38.31
CA ALA A 34 -3.70 0.01 38.58
C ALA A 34 -4.45 -0.87 39.60
N ASP A 35 -4.44 -2.19 39.42
CA ASP A 35 -5.06 -3.14 40.36
C ASP A 35 -4.46 -3.03 41.78
N GLU A 36 -3.13 -2.86 41.88
CA GLU A 36 -2.46 -2.69 43.17
C GLU A 36 -2.79 -1.32 43.80
N LEU A 37 -2.93 -0.26 43.00
CA LEU A 37 -3.31 1.06 43.48
C LEU A 37 -4.67 1.02 44.19
N ASP A 38 -5.67 0.35 43.62
CA ASP A 38 -6.99 0.18 44.24
C ASP A 38 -6.91 -0.53 45.60
N GLY A 39 -5.96 -1.46 45.76
CA GLY A 39 -5.65 -2.11 47.03
C GLY A 39 -5.02 -1.15 48.04
N LEU A 40 -4.03 -0.37 47.60
CA LEU A 40 -3.33 0.63 48.42
C LEU A 40 -4.26 1.75 48.89
N GLU A 41 -5.17 2.23 48.03
CA GLU A 41 -6.15 3.25 48.39
C GLU A 41 -7.12 2.77 49.49
N ARG A 42 -7.58 1.52 49.39
CA ARG A 42 -8.41 0.89 50.43
C ARG A 42 -7.63 0.76 51.74
N ALA A 43 -6.37 0.35 51.69
CA ALA A 43 -5.50 0.24 52.86
C ALA A 43 -5.24 1.61 53.50
N ALA A 44 -4.94 2.64 52.70
CA ALA A 44 -4.74 4.01 53.17
C ALA A 44 -6.00 4.59 53.83
N LYS A 45 -7.17 4.35 53.25
CA LYS A 45 -8.46 4.74 53.86
C LYS A 45 -8.68 4.04 55.21
N ALA A 46 -8.41 2.75 55.30
CA ALA A 46 -8.53 2.00 56.56
C ALA A 46 -7.53 2.49 57.63
N ALA A 47 -6.27 2.73 57.24
CA ALA A 47 -5.23 3.27 58.13
C ALA A 47 -5.61 4.67 58.64
N ARG A 48 -6.18 5.52 57.78
CA ARG A 48 -6.70 6.84 58.15
C ARG A 48 -7.84 6.74 59.16
N LEU A 49 -8.81 5.85 58.93
CA LEU A 49 -9.93 5.65 59.87
C LEU A 49 -9.42 5.20 61.25
N LYS A 50 -8.44 4.28 61.27
CA LYS A 50 -7.82 3.81 62.52
C LYS A 50 -7.04 4.93 63.22
N ALA A 51 -6.29 5.74 62.49
CA ALA A 51 -5.51 6.85 63.07
C ALA A 51 -6.38 7.95 63.69
N LEU A 52 -7.64 8.08 63.26
CA LEU A 52 -8.60 9.06 63.76
C LEU A 52 -9.56 8.49 64.81
N ASP A 53 -9.35 7.26 65.27
CA ASP A 53 -10.19 6.63 66.28
C ASP A 53 -9.98 7.29 67.66
N PRO A 54 -11.02 7.91 68.26
CA PRO A 54 -10.90 8.63 69.53
C PRO A 54 -10.70 7.71 70.75
N VAL A 55 -10.86 6.39 70.58
CA VAL A 55 -10.71 5.40 71.67
C VAL A 55 -9.25 4.98 71.87
N LEU A 56 -8.37 5.27 70.91
CA LEU A 56 -6.96 4.90 70.98
C LEU A 56 -6.20 5.68 72.06
N GLY A 57 -5.32 4.97 72.78
CA GLY A 57 -4.35 5.62 73.66
C GLY A 57 -3.32 6.46 72.88
N PRO A 58 -2.61 7.39 73.52
CA PRO A 58 -1.67 8.30 72.85
C PRO A 58 -0.58 7.62 72.00
N ASP A 59 -0.03 6.49 72.47
CA ASP A 59 1.02 5.76 71.75
C ASP A 59 0.47 4.96 70.57
N GLU A 60 -0.73 4.40 70.71
CA GLU A 60 -1.42 3.68 69.63
C GLU A 60 -1.84 4.66 68.53
N ALA A 61 -2.35 5.83 68.90
CA ALA A 61 -2.68 6.91 67.96
C ALA A 61 -1.45 7.37 67.17
N ARG A 62 -0.28 7.52 67.83
CA ARG A 62 0.97 7.86 67.13
C ARG A 62 1.41 6.78 66.15
N THR A 63 1.30 5.51 66.54
CA THR A 63 1.64 4.37 65.68
C THR A 63 0.69 4.31 64.46
N ALA A 64 -0.61 4.49 64.68
CA ALA A 64 -1.59 4.53 63.60
C ALA A 64 -1.38 5.71 62.65
N HIS A 65 -0.96 6.89 63.16
CA HIS A 65 -0.60 8.03 62.33
C HIS A 65 0.61 7.75 61.41
N MET A 66 1.66 7.07 61.92
CA MET A 66 2.80 6.68 61.08
C MET A 66 2.37 5.70 59.98
N ALA A 67 1.58 4.68 60.32
CA ALA A 67 1.06 3.71 59.36
C ALA A 67 0.16 4.36 58.28
N MET A 68 -0.63 5.38 58.65
CA MET A 68 -1.39 6.19 57.69
C MET A 68 -0.46 6.92 56.72
N GLY A 69 0.62 7.52 57.21
CA GLY A 69 1.62 8.19 56.37
C GLY A 69 2.30 7.25 55.39
N GLU A 70 2.69 6.05 55.83
CA GLU A 70 3.29 5.02 54.98
C GLU A 70 2.32 4.54 53.89
N ALA A 71 1.05 4.30 54.26
CA ALA A 71 0.03 3.87 53.31
C ALA A 71 -0.26 4.95 52.25
N GLN A 72 -0.33 6.23 52.66
CA GLN A 72 -0.50 7.34 51.72
C GLN A 72 0.71 7.48 50.79
N PHE A 73 1.93 7.35 51.32
CA PHE A 73 3.14 7.38 50.50
C PHE A 73 3.15 6.26 49.44
N ALA A 74 2.69 5.06 49.79
CA ALA A 74 2.57 3.96 48.83
C ALA A 74 1.58 4.28 47.70
N VAL A 75 0.42 4.88 48.02
CA VAL A 75 -0.56 5.38 47.03
C VAL A 75 0.07 6.41 46.10
N ASP A 76 0.73 7.43 46.65
CA ASP A 76 1.34 8.51 45.87
C ASP A 76 2.43 7.97 44.94
N ARG A 77 3.29 7.08 45.46
CA ARG A 77 4.37 6.45 44.70
C ARG A 77 3.84 5.58 43.56
N ARG A 78 2.81 4.76 43.81
CA ARG A 78 2.19 3.91 42.78
C ARG A 78 1.48 4.78 41.72
N SER A 79 0.79 5.83 42.15
CA SER A 79 0.13 6.78 41.24
C SER A 79 1.13 7.47 40.32
N ALA A 80 2.26 7.95 40.87
CA ALA A 80 3.33 8.54 40.08
C ALA A 80 3.93 7.54 39.07
N ALA A 81 4.11 6.28 39.49
CA ALA A 81 4.59 5.23 38.60
C ALA A 81 3.62 4.96 37.44
N ILE A 82 2.30 4.92 37.69
CA ILE A 82 1.28 4.74 36.64
C ILE A 82 1.33 5.87 35.62
N VAL A 83 1.46 7.13 36.06
CA VAL A 83 1.59 8.27 35.13
C VAL A 83 2.79 8.08 34.22
N LYS A 84 3.94 7.67 34.76
CA LYS A 84 5.15 7.42 33.96
C LYS A 84 5.05 6.20 33.06
N LEU A 85 4.34 5.16 33.47
CA LEU A 85 4.07 4.00 32.62
C LEU A 85 3.18 4.37 31.43
N ARG A 86 2.17 5.24 31.61
CA ARG A 86 1.33 5.75 30.51
C ARG A 86 2.14 6.54 29.49
N GLU A 87 2.99 7.45 29.96
CA GLU A 87 3.89 8.22 29.08
C GLU A 87 4.79 7.28 28.25
N LEU A 88 5.36 6.26 28.91
CA LEU A 88 6.21 5.27 28.25
C LEU A 88 5.42 4.41 27.24
N GLU A 89 4.23 3.94 27.60
CA GLU A 89 3.35 3.14 26.74
C GLU A 89 3.04 3.89 25.44
N THR A 90 2.55 5.13 25.53
CA THR A 90 2.27 5.97 24.36
C THR A 90 3.50 6.13 23.48
N ALA A 91 4.66 6.42 24.08
CA ALA A 91 5.91 6.56 23.33
C ALA A 91 6.35 5.26 22.65
N ARG A 92 6.04 4.08 23.22
CA ARG A 92 6.35 2.77 22.61
C ARG A 92 5.39 2.42 21.50
N GLU A 93 4.09 2.63 21.68
CA GLU A 93 3.10 2.42 20.63
C GLU A 93 3.41 3.25 19.37
N GLU A 94 3.76 4.52 19.55
CA GLU A 94 4.15 5.40 18.45
C GLU A 94 5.41 4.91 17.73
N ALA A 95 6.44 4.50 18.48
CA ALA A 95 7.70 4.01 17.94
C ALA A 95 7.52 2.69 17.16
N GLU A 96 6.73 1.75 17.69
CA GLU A 96 6.43 0.47 17.06
C GLU A 96 5.60 0.67 15.78
N ALA A 97 4.59 1.56 15.82
CA ALA A 97 3.80 1.90 14.65
C ALA A 97 4.65 2.56 13.56
N ASP A 98 5.60 3.42 13.93
CA ASP A 98 6.52 4.03 12.97
C ASP A 98 7.49 3.02 12.36
N ALA A 99 8.06 2.13 13.18
CA ALA A 99 8.92 1.04 12.70
C ALA A 99 8.18 0.15 11.69
N LYS A 100 6.92 -0.19 11.96
CA LYS A 100 6.07 -0.94 11.03
C LYS A 100 5.86 -0.19 9.71
N ARG A 101 5.50 1.10 9.77
CA ARG A 101 5.33 1.94 8.57
C ARG A 101 6.62 2.01 7.74
N ARG A 102 7.77 2.14 8.38
CA ARG A 102 9.08 2.15 7.70
C ARG A 102 9.38 0.82 7.01
N SER A 103 9.12 -0.31 7.66
CA SER A 103 9.27 -1.63 7.03
C SER A 103 8.42 -1.75 5.77
N THR A 104 7.12 -1.44 5.88
CA THR A 104 6.19 -1.50 4.74
C THR A 104 6.59 -0.53 3.62
N TYR A 105 7.09 0.65 3.96
CA TYR A 105 7.59 1.62 2.99
C TYR A 105 8.80 1.08 2.21
N GLU A 106 9.79 0.52 2.91
CA GLU A 106 10.99 -0.02 2.26
C GLU A 106 10.68 -1.24 1.39
N GLU A 107 9.77 -2.12 1.82
CA GLU A 107 9.28 -3.23 0.98
C GLU A 107 8.61 -2.72 -0.31
N ALA A 108 7.70 -1.76 -0.19
CA ALA A 108 7.03 -1.15 -1.35
C ALA A 108 8.03 -0.45 -2.28
N ARG A 109 9.03 0.22 -1.73
CA ARG A 109 10.11 0.86 -2.47
C ARG A 109 10.93 -0.14 -3.27
N GLN A 110 11.32 -1.26 -2.66
CA GLN A 110 12.06 -2.32 -3.34
C GLN A 110 11.26 -2.93 -4.50
N LEU A 111 9.97 -3.23 -4.27
CA LEU A 111 9.09 -3.75 -5.32
C LEU A 111 8.96 -2.77 -6.50
N ARG A 112 8.78 -1.48 -6.20
CA ARG A 112 8.75 -0.41 -7.21
C ARG A 112 10.05 -0.37 -8.01
N ASP A 113 11.20 -0.43 -7.35
CA ASP A 113 12.50 -0.29 -8.01
C ASP A 113 12.83 -1.51 -8.88
N VAL A 114 12.43 -2.71 -8.46
CA VAL A 114 12.49 -3.93 -9.29
C VAL A 114 11.61 -3.78 -10.53
N ALA A 115 10.36 -3.34 -10.37
CA ALA A 115 9.46 -3.12 -11.49
C ALA A 115 9.98 -2.04 -12.45
N ALA A 116 10.49 -0.92 -11.92
CA ALA A 116 11.08 0.15 -12.71
C ALA A 116 12.29 -0.33 -13.52
N THR A 117 13.13 -1.19 -12.93
CA THR A 117 14.26 -1.81 -13.61
C THR A 117 13.80 -2.70 -14.75
N LEU A 118 12.78 -3.54 -14.53
CA LEU A 118 12.21 -4.40 -15.55
C LEU A 118 11.60 -3.59 -16.71
N ILE A 119 10.86 -2.54 -16.40
CA ILE A 119 10.27 -1.63 -17.39
C ILE A 119 11.38 -1.01 -18.23
N LYS A 120 12.40 -0.40 -17.60
CA LYS A 120 13.52 0.23 -18.32
C LYS A 120 14.28 -0.75 -19.20
N ALA A 121 14.50 -1.98 -18.73
CA ALA A 121 15.29 -2.97 -19.44
C ALA A 121 14.53 -3.64 -20.60
N LYS A 122 13.24 -3.98 -20.40
CA LYS A 122 12.49 -4.82 -21.34
C LYS A 122 11.47 -4.07 -22.17
N TYR A 123 10.80 -3.08 -21.60
CA TYR A 123 9.67 -2.42 -22.26
C TYR A 123 10.06 -1.75 -23.59
N PRO A 124 11.20 -1.06 -23.75
CA PRO A 124 11.56 -0.46 -25.04
C PRO A 124 11.64 -1.46 -26.20
N GLY A 125 12.08 -2.70 -25.93
CA GLY A 125 12.07 -3.79 -26.91
C GLY A 125 10.64 -4.23 -27.23
N ILE A 126 9.85 -4.51 -26.19
CA ILE A 126 8.45 -4.92 -26.33
C ILE A 126 7.63 -3.86 -27.09
N GLN A 127 7.80 -2.58 -26.76
CA GLN A 127 7.16 -1.45 -27.45
C GLN A 127 7.50 -1.48 -28.94
N ARG A 128 8.77 -1.68 -29.30
CA ARG A 128 9.20 -1.75 -30.71
C ARG A 128 8.55 -2.92 -31.44
N ASP A 129 8.56 -4.11 -30.84
CA ASP A 129 8.01 -5.32 -31.44
C ASP A 129 6.50 -5.20 -31.65
N LEU A 130 5.79 -4.67 -30.65
CA LEU A 130 4.35 -4.39 -30.76
C LEU A 130 4.05 -3.34 -31.84
N MET A 131 4.83 -2.26 -31.91
CA MET A 131 4.71 -1.24 -32.95
C MET A 131 4.94 -1.82 -34.35
N GLU A 132 5.89 -2.74 -34.51
CA GLU A 132 6.14 -3.42 -35.77
C GLU A 132 4.96 -4.29 -36.19
N ILE A 133 4.44 -5.10 -35.27
CA ILE A 133 3.28 -5.98 -35.51
C ILE A 133 2.05 -5.15 -35.89
N ILE A 134 1.74 -4.12 -35.11
CA ILE A 134 0.60 -3.23 -35.37
C ILE A 134 0.76 -2.50 -36.69
N GLY A 135 1.97 -2.01 -37.00
CA GLY A 135 2.26 -1.38 -38.29
C GLY A 135 1.98 -2.32 -39.47
N LYS A 136 2.38 -3.59 -39.37
CA LYS A 136 2.07 -4.62 -40.38
C LYS A 136 0.58 -4.90 -40.51
N ILE A 137 -0.13 -5.00 -39.38
CA ILE A 137 -1.59 -5.17 -39.36
C ILE A 137 -2.28 -4.00 -40.07
N ALA A 138 -1.92 -2.76 -39.75
CA ALA A 138 -2.52 -1.57 -40.32
C ALA A 138 -2.30 -1.47 -41.85
N VAL A 139 -1.10 -1.84 -42.34
CA VAL A 139 -0.83 -1.91 -43.79
C VAL A 139 -1.68 -2.99 -44.45
N ALA A 140 -1.73 -4.20 -43.89
CA ALA A 140 -2.55 -5.29 -44.41
C ALA A 140 -4.04 -4.92 -44.40
N TYR A 141 -4.52 -4.26 -43.35
CA TYR A 141 -5.88 -3.77 -43.24
C TYR A 141 -6.24 -2.78 -44.35
N GLY A 142 -5.36 -1.81 -44.63
CA GLY A 142 -5.57 -0.85 -45.71
C GLY A 142 -5.62 -1.51 -47.08
N ALA A 143 -4.73 -2.47 -47.35
CA ALA A 143 -4.71 -3.22 -48.61
C ALA A 143 -5.97 -4.09 -48.78
N VAL A 144 -6.34 -4.86 -47.75
CA VAL A 144 -7.55 -5.70 -47.73
C VAL A 144 -8.79 -4.82 -47.92
N SER A 145 -8.90 -3.71 -47.18
CA SER A 145 -10.03 -2.78 -47.31
C SER A 145 -10.13 -2.15 -48.70
N HIS A 146 -8.99 -1.83 -49.33
CA HIS A 146 -8.96 -1.31 -50.70
C HIS A 146 -9.49 -2.34 -51.71
N VAL A 147 -8.95 -3.57 -51.68
CA VAL A 147 -9.40 -4.66 -52.58
C VAL A 147 -10.87 -5.00 -52.34
N ASN A 148 -11.29 -5.04 -51.08
CA ASN A 148 -12.66 -5.37 -50.71
C ASN A 148 -13.69 -4.29 -51.11
N ARG A 149 -13.28 -3.04 -51.36
CA ARG A 149 -14.15 -1.98 -51.88
C ARG A 149 -14.47 -2.16 -53.37
N ASP A 150 -13.57 -2.78 -54.12
CA ASP A 150 -13.70 -3.03 -55.56
C ASP A 150 -13.40 -4.50 -55.87
N LEU A 151 -14.23 -5.37 -55.30
CA LEU A 151 -14.01 -6.82 -55.36
C LEU A 151 -14.33 -7.36 -56.76
N PRO A 152 -13.47 -8.18 -57.37
CA PRO A 152 -13.79 -8.88 -58.61
C PRO A 152 -15.04 -9.76 -58.47
N LYS A 153 -15.83 -9.86 -59.53
CA LYS A 153 -17.07 -10.67 -59.53
C LYS A 153 -16.74 -12.14 -59.22
N GLY A 154 -17.49 -12.72 -58.27
CA GLY A 154 -17.39 -14.14 -57.91
C GLY A 154 -16.27 -14.49 -56.92
N VAL A 155 -15.54 -13.51 -56.40
CA VAL A 155 -14.52 -13.71 -55.36
C VAL A 155 -15.13 -13.44 -53.98
N GLU A 156 -14.65 -14.12 -52.94
CA GLU A 156 -15.05 -13.88 -51.56
C GLU A 156 -14.33 -12.68 -50.93
N HIS A 157 -14.94 -12.08 -49.92
CA HIS A 157 -14.36 -10.97 -49.19
C HIS A 157 -13.12 -11.42 -48.41
N LEU A 158 -12.02 -10.68 -48.51
CA LEU A 158 -10.82 -11.01 -47.75
C LEU A 158 -11.00 -10.68 -46.26
N HIS A 159 -10.60 -11.59 -45.40
CA HIS A 159 -10.52 -11.36 -43.96
C HIS A 159 -9.31 -10.48 -43.63
N HIS A 160 -9.43 -9.60 -42.62
CA HIS A 160 -8.27 -8.85 -42.12
C HIS A 160 -7.25 -9.79 -41.46
N ALA A 161 -5.99 -9.37 -41.38
CA ALA A 161 -4.90 -10.17 -40.83
C ALA A 161 -5.19 -10.72 -39.42
N GLU A 162 -5.84 -9.93 -38.56
CA GLU A 162 -6.21 -10.37 -37.20
C GLU A 162 -7.33 -11.41 -37.22
N ALA A 163 -8.32 -11.27 -38.10
CA ALA A 163 -9.39 -12.25 -38.26
C ALA A 163 -8.84 -13.61 -38.74
N VAL A 164 -7.83 -13.60 -39.62
CA VAL A 164 -7.14 -14.81 -40.06
C VAL A 164 -6.28 -15.40 -38.94
N ALA A 165 -5.54 -14.58 -38.19
CA ALA A 165 -4.61 -15.04 -37.17
C ALA A 165 -5.30 -15.72 -35.98
N PHE A 166 -6.53 -15.33 -35.68
CA PHE A 166 -7.27 -15.78 -34.49
C PHE A 166 -8.62 -16.41 -34.80
N ASP A 167 -8.89 -16.67 -36.08
CA ASP A 167 -10.06 -17.40 -36.57
C ASP A 167 -11.42 -16.78 -36.15
N TYR A 168 -11.52 -15.43 -36.14
CA TYR A 168 -12.81 -14.76 -35.93
C TYR A 168 -13.46 -14.35 -37.26
N LEU A 169 -14.77 -14.56 -37.34
CA LEU A 169 -15.59 -14.16 -38.48
C LEU A 169 -15.48 -12.65 -38.69
N ASN A 170 -15.15 -12.25 -39.91
CA ASN A 170 -14.94 -10.84 -40.26
C ASN A 170 -16.16 -10.17 -40.88
N ASN A 171 -17.21 -10.94 -41.18
CA ASN A 171 -18.42 -10.39 -41.75
C ASN A 171 -19.40 -9.97 -40.64
N SER A 172 -20.04 -8.82 -40.83
CA SER A 172 -21.02 -8.27 -39.88
C SER A 172 -22.34 -9.07 -39.85
N ARG A 173 -22.53 -10.03 -40.76
CA ARG A 173 -23.75 -10.83 -40.89
C ARG A 173 -23.74 -12.09 -40.02
N GLU A 174 -22.57 -12.61 -39.72
CA GLU A 174 -22.33 -13.80 -38.89
C GLU A 174 -21.88 -13.43 -37.47
N ARG A 175 -21.50 -12.17 -37.25
CA ARG A 175 -21.20 -11.67 -35.92
C ARG A 175 -22.49 -11.51 -35.11
N PRO A 176 -22.55 -12.03 -33.87
CA PRO A 176 -23.57 -11.63 -32.92
C PRO A 176 -23.58 -10.10 -32.78
N ILE A 177 -24.75 -9.49 -32.94
CA ILE A 177 -24.92 -8.04 -32.82
C ILE A 177 -24.36 -7.60 -31.46
N GLY A 178 -23.47 -6.60 -31.46
CA GLY A 178 -22.84 -6.05 -30.26
C GLY A 178 -21.48 -6.65 -29.89
N TYR A 179 -20.96 -7.63 -30.63
CA TYR A 179 -19.65 -8.22 -30.38
C TYR A 179 -18.64 -7.81 -31.44
N MET A 180 -17.68 -6.96 -31.05
CA MET A 180 -16.44 -6.75 -31.79
C MET A 180 -15.31 -7.46 -31.05
N PRO A 181 -14.51 -8.32 -31.71
CA PRO A 181 -13.34 -8.90 -31.07
C PRO A 181 -12.37 -7.78 -30.69
N ALA A 182 -11.70 -7.93 -29.55
CA ALA A 182 -10.58 -7.05 -29.20
C ALA A 182 -9.52 -7.14 -30.30
N ARG A 183 -9.12 -5.99 -30.83
CA ARG A 183 -8.15 -5.88 -31.90
C ARG A 183 -6.83 -5.34 -31.35
N ILE A 184 -5.73 -5.99 -31.67
CA ILE A 184 -4.37 -5.56 -31.36
C ILE A 184 -4.13 -4.16 -31.95
N ALA A 185 -4.65 -3.88 -33.15
CA ALA A 185 -4.54 -2.55 -33.76
C ALA A 185 -5.20 -1.43 -32.95
N GLU A 186 -6.05 -1.76 -31.98
CA GLU A 186 -6.75 -0.82 -31.09
C GLU A 186 -6.09 -0.64 -29.73
N MET A 187 -5.07 -1.43 -29.42
CA MET A 187 -4.31 -1.30 -28.18
C MET A 187 -3.61 0.05 -28.12
N MET A 188 -3.76 0.76 -27.01
CA MET A 188 -2.95 1.96 -26.76
C MET A 188 -1.57 1.53 -26.26
N ILE A 189 -0.51 1.97 -26.95
CA ILE A 189 0.87 1.69 -26.55
C ILE A 189 1.47 2.98 -25.99
N PRO A 190 1.81 3.04 -24.69
CA PRO A 190 2.48 4.21 -24.13
C PRO A 190 3.88 4.37 -24.72
N ASP A 191 4.25 5.63 -24.96
CA ASP A 191 5.62 6.01 -25.33
C ASP A 191 6.39 6.44 -24.07
N LEU A 192 7.35 5.64 -23.64
CA LEU A 192 8.18 6.00 -22.48
C LEU A 192 9.09 7.21 -22.74
N GLY A 193 9.36 7.53 -24.01
CA GLY A 193 10.11 8.73 -24.40
C GLY A 193 9.25 9.99 -24.46
N ASN A 194 7.92 9.84 -24.48
CA ASN A 194 6.97 10.95 -24.62
C ASN A 194 5.70 10.70 -23.81
N TRP A 195 5.67 11.19 -22.57
CA TRP A 195 4.53 11.02 -21.67
C TRP A 195 3.23 11.70 -22.16
N ALA A 196 3.32 12.65 -23.10
CA ALA A 196 2.17 13.40 -23.58
C ALA A 196 1.42 12.71 -24.73
N VAL A 197 2.05 11.77 -25.44
CA VAL A 197 1.49 11.14 -26.64
C VAL A 197 1.84 9.65 -26.65
N PRO A 198 0.89 8.74 -26.87
CA PRO A 198 1.21 7.32 -26.99
C PRO A 198 2.02 7.04 -28.26
N ALA A 199 2.79 5.96 -28.24
CA ALA A 199 3.49 5.47 -29.42
C ALA A 199 2.49 4.97 -30.47
N TRP A 200 1.37 4.39 -30.01
CA TRP A 200 0.24 4.00 -30.86
C TRP A 200 -1.11 4.31 -30.21
N PRO A 201 -2.09 4.83 -30.96
CA PRO A 201 -1.98 5.25 -32.36
C PRO A 201 -1.20 6.58 -32.49
N PRO A 202 -0.40 6.76 -33.57
CA PRO A 202 0.38 7.98 -33.75
C PRO A 202 -0.52 9.19 -33.94
N ASN A 203 -0.20 10.29 -33.25
CA ASN A 203 -1.01 11.53 -33.19
C ASN A 203 -2.37 11.37 -32.48
N TRP A 204 -2.56 10.31 -31.70
CA TRP A 204 -3.67 10.29 -30.77
C TRP A 204 -3.54 11.46 -29.80
N ASN A 205 -4.62 12.20 -29.62
CA ASN A 205 -4.78 13.12 -28.51
C ASN A 205 -6.22 12.99 -27.99
N ALA A 206 -6.41 13.33 -26.72
CA ALA A 206 -7.70 13.17 -26.04
C ALA A 206 -8.84 13.99 -26.67
N LEU A 207 -8.52 15.05 -27.43
CA LEU A 207 -9.49 15.98 -28.01
C LEU A 207 -9.98 15.54 -29.40
N SER A 208 -9.12 14.95 -30.22
CA SER A 208 -9.44 14.52 -31.60
C SER A 208 -9.89 13.06 -31.68
N GLY A 209 -9.78 12.32 -30.58
CA GLY A 209 -10.05 10.89 -30.56
C GLY A 209 -9.03 10.09 -31.38
N ARG A 210 -9.35 8.81 -31.59
CA ARG A 210 -8.51 7.89 -32.34
C ARG A 210 -8.65 8.12 -33.85
N PRO A 211 -7.53 8.27 -34.60
CA PRO A 211 -7.59 8.30 -36.05
C PRO A 211 -8.26 7.04 -36.58
N ASN A 212 -9.06 7.15 -37.63
CA ASN A 212 -9.66 5.97 -38.27
C ASN A 212 -8.59 5.15 -39.02
N ASP A 213 -8.91 3.89 -39.35
CA ASP A 213 -7.94 2.95 -39.93
C ASP A 213 -7.37 3.44 -41.29
N ASP A 214 -8.18 4.15 -42.08
CA ASP A 214 -7.76 4.76 -43.35
C ASP A 214 -6.71 5.87 -43.12
N GLN A 215 -6.90 6.69 -42.09
CA GLN A 215 -5.93 7.73 -41.69
C GLN A 215 -4.63 7.12 -41.14
N LEU A 216 -4.71 5.96 -40.47
CA LEU A 216 -3.53 5.25 -39.94
C LEU A 216 -2.70 4.64 -41.08
N ALA A 217 -3.35 3.96 -42.03
CA ALA A 217 -2.68 3.33 -43.18
C ALA A 217 -1.93 4.35 -44.05
N GLY A 218 -2.57 5.48 -44.38
CA GLY A 218 -1.93 6.53 -45.19
C GLY A 218 -0.70 7.15 -44.51
N LYS A 219 -0.74 7.33 -43.18
CA LYS A 219 0.38 7.91 -42.42
C LYS A 219 1.55 6.94 -42.24
N LEU A 220 1.28 5.65 -42.05
CA LEU A 220 2.33 4.62 -41.95
C LEU A 220 3.11 4.46 -43.27
N ALA A 221 2.45 4.59 -44.42
CA ALA A 221 3.11 4.61 -45.73
C ALA A 221 4.11 5.77 -45.86
N LEU A 222 3.74 6.96 -45.37
CA LEU A 222 4.58 8.18 -45.42
C LEU A 222 5.85 8.10 -44.56
N HIS A 223 5.82 7.38 -43.44
CA HIS A 223 7.00 7.22 -42.57
C HIS A 223 8.04 6.23 -43.14
N ARG A 224 7.62 5.25 -43.95
CA ARG A 224 8.54 4.27 -44.57
C ARG A 224 9.44 4.89 -45.64
N ASP A 225 8.97 5.95 -46.31
CA ASP A 225 9.75 6.67 -47.34
C ASP A 225 10.74 7.68 -46.75
N ARG A 226 10.45 8.31 -45.61
CA ARG A 226 11.35 9.30 -44.99
C ARG A 226 12.63 8.70 -44.40
N GLY A 227 12.65 7.41 -44.09
CA GLY A 227 13.83 6.70 -43.59
C GLY A 227 14.88 6.34 -44.65
N LYS A 228 14.53 6.41 -45.95
CA LYS A 228 15.45 6.06 -47.06
C LYS A 228 16.27 7.22 -47.61
N GLY A 229 16.01 8.46 -47.15
CA GLY A 229 16.61 9.69 -47.70
C GLY A 229 17.69 10.36 -46.85
N ARG A 230 18.15 9.75 -45.75
CA ARG A 230 19.28 10.25 -44.95
C ARG A 230 20.41 9.23 -44.99
N LYS A 231 21.25 9.32 -46.01
CA LYS A 231 22.63 8.84 -46.03
C LYS A 231 23.54 10.05 -46.16
#